data_AF-A0AAU9T231-F1
#
_entry.id   AF-A0AAU9T231-F1
#
_cell.length_a   1.000
_cell.length_b   1.000
_cell.length_c   1.000
_cell.angle_alpha   90.00
_cell.angle_beta   90.00
_cell.angle_gamma   90.00
#
_symmetry.space_group_name_H-M   'P 1'
#
loop_
_entity.id
_entity.type
_entity.pdbx_description
1 polymer ?
#
loop_
_entity_poly.entity_id
_entity_poly.type
_entity_poly.pdbx_seq_one_letter_code
_entity_poly.pdbx_strand_id
1 'polypeptide(L)'
;MNRLSCFLLAMALYVGLNNAAVFEKNSVHFKSSLGPDSSLRIHCVSDQDDLGVHFLRPGQTYDFSFHDSVLKTIIECNLYWMGPRGAGHGASFRAYEGGGVIVHYGKQNFWDARVDGVYFTHGKETPKLEYKWTIG
;
A
#
# COMPACT_ATOMS: atom_id res chain seq x y z
N MET A 1 40.06 -22.15 -21.20
CA MET A 1 38.63 -21.94 -20.86
C MET A 1 37.80 -22.14 -22.12
N ASN A 2 37.04 -23.24 -22.21
CA ASN A 2 36.27 -23.58 -23.40
C ASN A 2 35.21 -22.51 -23.69
N ARG A 3 35.08 -22.07 -24.95
CA ARG A 3 34.07 -21.07 -25.35
C ARG A 3 32.64 -21.53 -25.01
N LEU A 4 32.36 -22.83 -25.16
CA LEU A 4 31.11 -23.46 -24.71
C LEU A 4 30.88 -23.32 -23.19
N SER A 5 31.93 -23.38 -22.38
CA SER A 5 31.83 -23.21 -20.93
C SER A 5 31.40 -21.80 -20.55
N CYS A 6 31.87 -20.78 -21.27
CA CYS A 6 31.48 -19.39 -21.03
C CYS A 6 30.02 -19.14 -21.42
N PHE A 7 29.55 -19.72 -22.52
CA PHE A 7 28.13 -19.60 -22.93
C PHE A 7 27.17 -20.26 -21.94
N LEU A 8 27.52 -21.44 -21.43
CA LEU A 8 26.70 -22.13 -20.43
C LEU A 8 26.64 -21.38 -19.10
N LEU A 9 27.77 -20.79 -18.66
CA LEU A 9 27.80 -19.91 -17.49
C LEU A 9 26.97 -18.64 -17.69
N ALA A 10 27.04 -18.01 -18.86
CA ALA A 10 26.24 -16.82 -19.19
C ALA A 10 24.73 -17.11 -19.20
N MET A 11 24.32 -18.25 -19.77
CA MET A 11 22.92 -18.69 -19.77
C MET A 11 22.43 -19.05 -18.36
N ALA A 12 23.25 -19.72 -17.55
CA ALA A 12 22.90 -20.04 -16.16
C ALA A 12 22.74 -18.78 -15.29
N LEU A 13 23.61 -17.77 -15.50
CA LEU A 13 23.47 -16.45 -14.86
C LEU A 13 22.21 -15.71 -15.35
N TYR A 14 21.87 -15.81 -16.63
CA TYR A 14 20.67 -15.18 -17.20
C TYR A 14 19.38 -15.82 -16.67
N VAL A 15 19.34 -17.15 -16.57
CA VAL A 15 18.20 -17.90 -16.01
C VAL A 15 18.09 -17.67 -14.50
N GLY A 16 19.22 -17.54 -13.78
CA GLY A 16 19.25 -17.23 -12.35
C GLY A 16 18.84 -15.78 -11.99
N LEU A 17 18.83 -14.87 -12.96
CA LEU A 17 18.35 -13.48 -12.79
C LEU A 17 16.85 -13.29 -13.06
N ASN A 18 16.15 -14.31 -13.58
CA ASN A 18 14.69 -14.27 -13.75
C ASN A 18 13.92 -14.41 -12.42
N ASN A 19 14.54 -14.06 -11.29
CA ASN A 19 13.88 -14.05 -10.00
C ASN A 19 12.78 -12.99 -9.99
N ALA A 20 11.53 -13.44 -10.22
CA ALA A 20 10.33 -12.62 -10.11
C ALA A 20 10.30 -11.80 -8.82
N ALA A 21 10.84 -12.36 -7.72
CA ALA A 21 10.94 -11.72 -6.42
C ALA A 21 11.78 -10.42 -6.38
N VAL A 22 12.76 -10.22 -7.27
CA VAL A 22 13.62 -9.02 -7.28
C VAL A 22 12.94 -7.84 -7.98
N PHE A 23 11.81 -8.08 -8.65
CA PHE A 23 11.03 -7.05 -9.33
C PHE A 23 9.57 -6.99 -8.86
N GLU A 24 9.24 -7.63 -7.73
CA GLU A 24 7.90 -7.52 -7.17
C GLU A 24 7.60 -6.09 -6.72
N LYS A 25 6.47 -5.56 -7.16
CA LYS A 25 5.98 -4.25 -6.76
C LYS A 25 5.51 -4.29 -5.31
N ASN A 26 5.79 -3.22 -4.59
CA ASN A 26 5.14 -2.95 -3.31
C ASN A 26 3.72 -2.45 -3.57
N SER A 27 2.82 -2.63 -2.61
CA SER A 27 1.42 -2.26 -2.76
C SER A 27 0.79 -1.75 -1.48
N VAL A 28 -0.16 -0.84 -1.68
CA VAL A 28 -1.05 -0.34 -0.64
C VAL A 28 -2.47 -0.66 -1.06
N HIS A 29 -3.22 -1.23 -0.14
CA HIS A 29 -4.59 -1.69 -0.34
C HIS A 29 -5.50 -1.03 0.68
N PHE A 30 -6.60 -0.47 0.20
CA PHE A 30 -7.64 0.10 1.05
C PHE A 30 -8.91 -0.69 0.90
N LYS A 31 -9.60 -0.92 2.02
CA LYS A 31 -10.94 -1.49 2.06
C LYS A 31 -11.85 -0.60 2.90
N SER A 32 -13.05 -0.34 2.38
CA SER A 32 -14.13 0.26 3.16
C SER A 32 -15.00 -0.83 3.79
N SER A 33 -14.86 -1.03 5.09
CA SER A 33 -15.76 -1.88 5.91
C SER A 33 -16.69 -1.02 6.79
N LEU A 34 -17.04 0.16 6.29
CA LEU A 34 -17.98 1.08 6.91
C LEU A 34 -19.44 0.60 6.71
N GLY A 35 -20.37 1.19 7.46
CA GLY A 35 -21.79 0.86 7.39
C GLY A 35 -22.48 1.32 6.09
N PRO A 36 -23.74 0.91 5.85
CA PRO A 36 -24.54 1.36 4.70
C PRO A 36 -24.56 2.89 4.56
N ASP A 37 -24.71 3.35 3.31
CA ASP A 37 -24.77 4.77 2.93
C ASP A 37 -23.55 5.64 3.27
N SER A 38 -22.46 5.02 3.74
CA SER A 38 -21.19 5.71 3.92
C SER A 38 -20.41 5.81 2.60
N SER A 39 -19.55 6.82 2.50
CA SER A 39 -18.59 6.97 1.41
C SER A 39 -17.25 7.36 2.02
N LEU A 40 -16.25 6.51 1.84
CA LEU A 40 -14.89 6.75 2.31
C LEU A 40 -14.14 7.50 1.22
N ARG A 41 -13.77 8.75 1.49
CA ARG A 41 -12.82 9.52 0.69
C ARG A 41 -11.40 9.16 1.11
N ILE A 42 -10.56 8.80 0.15
CA ILE A 42 -9.14 8.52 0.33
C ILE A 42 -8.38 9.50 -0.55
N HIS A 43 -7.40 10.19 0.02
CA HIS A 43 -6.47 11.02 -0.73
C HIS A 43 -5.05 10.73 -0.27
N CYS A 44 -4.23 10.21 -1.16
CA CYS A 44 -2.86 9.84 -0.86
C CYS A 44 -1.88 10.68 -1.68
N VAL A 45 -0.76 11.01 -1.06
CA VAL A 45 0.36 11.70 -1.70
C VAL A 45 1.62 10.92 -1.43
N SER A 46 2.44 10.78 -2.45
CA SER A 46 3.83 10.36 -2.32
C SER A 46 4.75 11.58 -2.32
N ASP A 47 6.04 11.41 -2.04
CA ASP A 47 7.00 12.51 -1.97
C ASP A 47 7.01 13.44 -3.21
N GLN A 48 6.65 12.91 -4.39
CA GLN A 48 6.68 13.65 -5.66
C GLN A 48 5.34 13.72 -6.39
N ASP A 49 4.43 12.77 -6.12
CA ASP A 49 3.19 12.62 -6.89
C ASP A 49 1.95 12.61 -5.99
N ASP A 50 0.93 13.37 -6.36
CA ASP A 50 -0.42 13.22 -5.84
C ASP A 50 -1.07 11.98 -6.48
N LEU A 51 -1.42 10.98 -5.67
CA LEU A 51 -2.03 9.73 -6.13
C LEU A 51 -3.55 9.87 -6.37
N GLY A 52 -4.09 11.08 -6.14
CA GLY A 52 -5.45 11.46 -6.42
C GLY A 52 -6.43 11.16 -5.29
N VAL A 53 -7.69 11.54 -5.54
CA VAL A 53 -8.80 11.34 -4.62
C VAL A 53 -9.68 10.21 -5.10
N HIS A 54 -9.92 9.23 -4.24
CA HIS A 54 -10.73 8.05 -4.52
C HIS A 54 -11.88 7.96 -3.52
N PHE A 55 -13.04 7.48 -3.96
CA PHE A 55 -14.23 7.31 -3.12
C PHE A 55 -14.67 5.86 -3.11
N LEU A 56 -14.77 5.26 -1.92
CA LEU A 56 -15.18 3.87 -1.74
C LEU A 56 -16.53 3.78 -1.03
N ARG A 57 -17.46 3.09 -1.68
CA ARG A 57 -18.69 2.60 -1.05
C ARG A 57 -18.38 1.44 -0.11
N PRO A 58 -19.30 1.07 0.79
CA PRO A 58 -19.12 -0.08 1.67
C PRO A 58 -18.81 -1.35 0.87
N GLY A 59 -17.78 -2.08 1.28
CA GLY A 59 -17.29 -3.29 0.66
C GLY A 59 -16.34 -3.09 -0.53
N GLN A 60 -16.15 -1.85 -1.02
CA GLN A 60 -15.21 -1.58 -2.11
C GLN A 60 -13.76 -1.48 -1.62
N THR A 61 -12.84 -1.72 -2.57
CA THR A 61 -11.40 -1.59 -2.36
C THR A 61 -10.77 -0.59 -3.32
N TYR A 62 -9.63 -0.03 -2.92
CA TYR A 62 -8.74 0.75 -3.77
C TYR A 62 -7.31 0.34 -3.52
N ASP A 63 -6.67 -0.17 -4.57
CA ASP A 63 -5.36 -0.78 -4.49
C ASP A 63 -4.46 -0.17 -5.56
N PHE A 64 -3.21 0.06 -5.21
CA PHE A 64 -2.20 0.49 -6.18
C PHE A 64 -0.84 -0.08 -5.82
N SER A 65 0.03 -0.18 -6.83
CA SER A 65 1.34 -0.81 -6.70
C SER A 65 2.43 0.02 -7.38
N PHE A 66 3.62 0.02 -6.78
CA PHE A 66 4.73 0.86 -7.17
C PHE A 66 6.07 0.17 -6.88
N HIS A 67 7.16 0.74 -7.40
CA HIS A 67 8.51 0.36 -7.00
C HIS A 67 9.05 1.40 -6.03
N ASP A 68 9.79 0.95 -5.03
CA ASP A 68 10.49 1.86 -4.13
C ASP A 68 11.53 2.67 -4.91
N SER A 69 11.73 3.91 -4.47
CA SER A 69 12.83 4.74 -4.94
C SER A 69 14.16 4.27 -4.30
N VAL A 70 15.27 4.61 -4.96
CA VAL A 70 16.62 4.28 -4.47
C VAL A 70 16.94 4.97 -3.13
N LEU A 71 16.25 6.08 -2.81
CA LEU A 71 16.47 6.83 -1.58
C LEU A 71 15.47 6.45 -0.48
N LYS A 72 14.19 6.73 -0.73
CA LYS A 72 13.08 6.48 0.18
C LYS A 72 11.76 6.65 -0.56
N THR A 73 10.76 5.86 -0.21
CA THR A 73 9.38 6.04 -0.67
C THR A 73 8.49 6.16 0.55
N ILE A 74 7.86 7.32 0.68
CA ILE A 74 6.83 7.59 1.68
C ILE A 74 5.51 7.81 0.95
N ILE A 75 4.43 7.23 1.48
CA ILE A 75 3.06 7.55 1.06
C ILE A 75 2.27 7.97 2.29
N GLU A 76 1.83 9.22 2.30
CA GLU A 76 0.97 9.79 3.32
C GLU A 76 -0.47 9.83 2.79
N CYS A 77 -1.43 9.37 3.59
CA CYS A 77 -2.83 9.28 3.19
C CYS A 77 -3.74 9.97 4.19
N ASN A 78 -4.79 10.58 3.66
CA ASN A 78 -5.88 11.21 4.39
C ASN A 78 -7.17 10.50 4.04
N LEU A 79 -7.80 9.91 5.05
CA LEU A 79 -9.10 9.28 4.97
C LEU A 79 -10.15 10.18 5.60
N TYR A 80 -11.31 10.27 4.98
CA TYR A 80 -12.44 11.00 5.50
C TYR A 80 -13.75 10.28 5.17
N TRP A 81 -14.67 10.20 6.12
CA TRP A 81 -16.02 9.72 5.85
C TRP A 81 -17.04 10.45 6.72
N MET A 82 -18.30 10.42 6.29
CA MET A 82 -19.41 10.99 7.02
C MET A 82 -20.11 9.91 7.83
N GLY A 83 -20.07 10.06 9.15
CA GLY A 83 -20.64 9.15 10.13
C GLY A 83 -22.14 9.27 10.32
N PRO A 84 -22.72 8.40 11.15
CA PRO A 84 -24.10 8.53 11.59
C PRO A 84 -24.35 9.95 12.14
N ARG A 85 -25.52 10.52 11.82
CA ARG A 85 -25.91 11.90 12.22
C ARG A 85 -25.08 13.02 11.58
N GLY A 86 -24.27 12.72 10.57
CA GLY A 86 -23.51 13.73 9.83
C GLY A 86 -22.25 14.22 10.55
N ALA A 87 -21.67 13.42 11.44
CA ALA A 87 -20.37 13.74 12.03
C ALA A 87 -19.25 13.41 11.03
N GLY A 88 -18.32 14.35 10.81
CA GLY A 88 -17.14 14.10 9.98
C GLY A 88 -16.09 13.31 10.74
N HIS A 89 -15.54 12.27 10.12
CA HIS A 89 -14.49 11.43 10.69
C HIS A 89 -13.25 11.45 9.81
N GLY A 90 -12.13 11.93 10.35
CA GLY A 90 -10.84 12.03 9.65
C GLY A 90 -9.77 11.11 10.21
N ALA A 91 -8.84 10.67 9.37
CA ALA A 91 -7.60 10.03 9.78
C ALA A 91 -6.48 10.36 8.78
N SER A 92 -5.36 10.87 9.27
CA SER A 92 -4.16 11.17 8.48
C SER A 92 -3.00 10.34 8.98
N PHE A 93 -2.35 9.58 8.10
CA PHE A 93 -1.30 8.64 8.48
C PHE A 93 -0.38 8.25 7.32
N ARG A 94 0.80 7.74 7.68
CA ARG A 94 1.75 7.13 6.74
C ARG A 94 1.27 5.75 6.34
N ALA A 95 0.71 5.63 5.15
CA ALA A 95 0.19 4.38 4.62
C ALA A 95 1.30 3.43 4.16
N TYR A 96 2.48 3.97 3.81
CA TYR A 96 3.64 3.21 3.41
C TYR A 96 4.95 3.92 3.72
N GLU A 97 5.97 3.13 4.07
CA GLU A 97 7.36 3.55 4.14
C GLU A 97 8.26 2.42 3.65
N GLY A 98 9.20 2.75 2.76
CA GLY A 98 10.16 1.82 2.19
C GLY A 98 11.28 2.53 1.43
N GLY A 99 12.04 1.77 0.64
CA GLY A 99 13.19 2.24 -0.13
C GLY A 99 14.47 2.44 0.68
N GLY A 100 15.51 2.92 -0.02
CA GLY A 100 16.84 3.13 0.54
C GLY A 100 17.82 1.99 0.27
N VAL A 101 18.86 1.89 1.10
CA VAL A 101 19.98 0.93 0.92
C VAL A 101 19.51 -0.53 0.95
N ILE A 102 18.40 -0.80 1.64
CA ILE A 102 17.73 -2.10 1.65
C ILE A 102 16.37 -1.92 0.99
N VAL A 103 16.24 -2.36 -0.26
CA VAL A 103 14.98 -2.36 -0.98
C VAL A 103 14.18 -3.59 -0.55
N HIS A 104 12.96 -3.36 -0.07
CA HIS A 104 12.00 -4.43 0.18
C HIS A 104 11.13 -4.60 -1.06
N TYR A 105 11.03 -5.83 -1.56
CA TYR A 105 10.18 -6.19 -2.70
C TYR A 105 8.94 -6.94 -2.21
N GLY A 106 7.81 -6.74 -2.91
CA GLY A 106 6.56 -7.43 -2.62
C GLY A 106 5.95 -7.09 -1.25
N LYS A 107 6.33 -5.95 -0.63
CA LYS A 107 5.72 -5.49 0.62
C LYS A 107 4.29 -5.05 0.36
N GLN A 108 3.36 -5.61 1.12
CA GLN A 108 1.94 -5.29 1.04
C GLN A 108 1.48 -4.64 2.34
N ASN A 109 0.76 -3.54 2.22
CA ASN A 109 0.17 -2.79 3.31
C ASN A 109 -1.35 -2.73 3.12
N PHE A 110 -2.10 -3.38 4.01
CA PHE A 110 -3.56 -3.41 3.94
C PHE A 110 -4.17 -2.52 5.03
N TRP A 111 -4.99 -1.58 4.59
CA TRP A 111 -5.73 -0.64 5.42
C TRP A 111 -7.23 -0.90 5.32
N ASP A 112 -7.86 -1.21 6.44
CA ASP A 112 -9.29 -1.52 6.52
C ASP A 112 -10.00 -0.48 7.38
N ALA A 113 -10.78 0.39 6.72
CA ALA A 113 -11.53 1.45 7.38
C ALA A 113 -12.83 0.88 7.96
N ARG A 114 -12.96 0.91 9.28
CA ARG A 114 -14.12 0.44 10.04
C ARG A 114 -14.77 1.59 10.80
N VAL A 115 -15.96 1.35 11.33
CA VAL A 115 -16.74 2.37 12.05
C VAL A 115 -15.98 2.94 13.26
N ASP A 116 -15.17 2.13 13.92
CA ASP A 116 -14.41 2.47 15.13
C ASP A 116 -12.97 2.97 14.86
N GLY A 117 -12.43 2.77 13.66
CA GLY A 117 -11.13 3.27 13.26
C GLY A 117 -10.56 2.60 12.02
N VAL A 118 -9.29 2.87 11.75
CA VAL A 118 -8.54 2.31 10.61
C VAL A 118 -7.61 1.22 11.11
N TYR A 119 -7.76 0.03 10.52
CA TYR A 119 -7.01 -1.17 10.86
C TYR A 119 -5.89 -1.42 9.86
N PHE A 120 -4.79 -2.00 10.32
CA PHE A 120 -3.59 -2.27 9.52
C PHE A 120 -3.10 -3.71 9.61
N THR A 121 -2.59 -4.27 8.50
CA THR A 121 -1.82 -5.51 8.47
C THR A 121 -0.89 -5.58 7.25
N HIS A 122 0.13 -6.43 7.34
CA HIS A 122 0.96 -6.86 6.20
C HIS A 122 0.43 -8.13 5.50
N GLY A 123 -0.86 -8.45 5.69
CA GLY A 123 -1.56 -9.55 5.00
C GLY A 123 -1.39 -10.94 5.62
N LYS A 124 -0.47 -11.11 6.59
CA LYS A 124 -0.24 -12.39 7.29
C LYS A 124 -1.02 -12.51 8.60
N GLU A 125 -1.26 -11.38 9.26
CA GLU A 125 -1.90 -11.31 10.57
C GLU A 125 -3.29 -10.68 10.46
N THR A 126 -4.12 -10.92 11.47
CA THR A 126 -5.37 -10.19 11.64
C THR A 126 -5.08 -8.68 11.73
N PRO A 127 -5.81 -7.84 10.98
CA PRO A 127 -5.66 -6.40 11.07
C PRO A 127 -5.81 -5.88 12.50
N LYS A 128 -4.92 -4.99 12.92
CA LYS A 128 -4.92 -4.34 14.24
C LYS A 128 -5.41 -2.90 14.10
N LEU A 129 -6.17 -2.40 15.07
CA LEU A 129 -6.59 -1.00 15.10
C LEU A 129 -5.34 -0.12 15.28
N GLU A 130 -5.01 0.65 14.25
CA GLU A 130 -3.81 1.49 14.24
C GLU A 130 -4.17 2.96 14.50
N TYR A 131 -5.27 3.44 13.89
CA TYR A 131 -5.72 4.82 14.03
C TYR A 131 -7.18 4.89 14.42
N LYS A 132 -7.49 5.72 15.42
CA LYS A 132 -8.87 6.12 15.72
C LYS A 132 -9.25 7.32 14.88
N TRP A 133 -10.53 7.41 14.53
CA TRP A 133 -11.08 8.59 13.86
C TRP A 133 -10.97 9.82 14.76
N THR A 134 -10.51 10.92 14.19
CA THR A 134 -10.70 12.26 14.77
C THR A 134 -12.04 12.80 14.29
N ILE A 135 -12.78 13.42 15.22
CA ILE A 135 -14.05 14.09 14.88
C ILE A 135 -13.70 15.48 14.38
N GLY A 136 -14.14 15.79 13.16
CA GLY A 136 -14.01 17.11 12.54
C GLY A 136 -15.19 18.02 12.85
#